data_AF-A0A0E3WJ63-F1
#
_entry.id   AF-A0A0E3WJ63-F1
#
_cell.length_a   1.000
_cell.length_b   1.000
_cell.length_c   1.000
_cell.angle_alpha   90.00
_cell.angle_beta   90.00
_cell.angle_gamma   90.00
#
_symmetry.space_group_name_H-M   'P 1'
#
loop_
_entity.id
_entity.type
_entity.pdbx_description
1 polymer ?
#
loop_
_entity_poly.entity_id
_entity_poly.type
_entity_poly.pdbx_seq_one_letter_code
_entity_poly.pdbx_strand_id
1 'polypeptide(L)'
;MELSNLTLFSGETFDESVLGAVALHQTGSAPFQSALLHDFDMVVLMLHEEQEKERIITHTMAGERRTQSVHVGLSALERAVMAGDNNELFTSLIAGEVIWDPKGILGEMRREIIQFQGPIKERILFMEFSRFLHMYVKSKRYMEAGCTMDAYNCVLIALYHWARIEVSEAGCFPDPAVWEQIKGLNSSVHKLYEELTVSTETLDQRVELILLACEFSIMSKMSDCCTILLNILGSRKEPWSIKELLQHSGLSQLGAELPLVLRKLVSRSQIREIASWAEDAGDGHAVRYTL
;
A
#
# COMPACT_ATOMS: atom_id res chain seq x y z
N MET A 1 16.99 -29.15 0.48
CA MET A 1 18.22 -28.55 1.01
C MET A 1 18.10 -28.54 2.52
N GLU A 2 19.07 -28.98 3.30
CA GLU A 2 18.94 -28.96 4.77
C GLU A 2 19.20 -27.55 5.32
N LEU A 3 18.54 -27.17 6.43
CA LEU A 3 18.67 -25.86 7.11
C LEU A 3 20.12 -25.53 7.51
N SER A 4 20.94 -26.57 7.72
CA SER A 4 22.39 -26.53 7.97
C SER A 4 23.21 -25.98 6.79
N ASN A 5 22.74 -26.17 5.55
CA ASN A 5 23.40 -25.61 4.36
C ASN A 5 23.01 -24.15 4.12
N LEU A 6 21.83 -23.73 4.58
CA LEU A 6 21.38 -22.35 4.51
C LEU A 6 22.13 -21.47 5.50
N THR A 7 22.44 -22.00 6.69
CA THR A 7 23.30 -21.36 7.71
C THR A 7 24.68 -21.00 7.16
N LEU A 8 25.26 -21.90 6.37
CA LEU A 8 26.54 -21.69 5.70
C LEU A 8 26.48 -20.64 4.58
N PHE A 9 25.33 -20.48 3.94
CA PHE A 9 25.13 -19.56 2.82
C PHE A 9 24.76 -18.14 3.27
N SER A 10 23.94 -18.02 4.33
CA SER A 10 23.47 -16.74 4.88
C SER A 10 24.34 -16.21 6.03
N GLY A 11 25.04 -17.10 6.74
CA GLY A 11 25.70 -16.80 8.01
C GLY A 11 24.75 -16.84 9.22
N GLU A 12 23.50 -17.27 9.06
CA GLU A 12 22.46 -17.21 10.10
C GLU A 12 21.84 -18.55 10.46
N THR A 13 21.62 -18.78 11.75
CA THR A 13 20.88 -19.93 12.30
C THR A 13 19.40 -19.87 11.98
N PHE A 14 18.95 -20.78 11.13
CA PHE A 14 17.53 -21.01 10.88
C PHE A 14 16.95 -21.86 12.01
N ASP A 15 15.95 -21.30 12.70
CA ASP A 15 15.13 -22.05 13.65
C ASP A 15 14.06 -22.87 12.90
N GLU A 16 13.52 -23.92 13.55
CA GLU A 16 12.46 -24.78 13.01
C GLU A 16 11.17 -24.01 12.68
N SER A 17 11.01 -22.80 13.23
CA SER A 17 9.86 -21.91 13.00
C SER A 17 9.87 -21.18 11.64
N VAL A 18 10.94 -21.29 10.85
CA VAL A 18 11.05 -20.61 9.54
C VAL A 18 10.24 -21.35 8.47
N LEU A 19 9.19 -20.70 7.98
CA LEU A 19 8.32 -21.20 6.90
C LEU A 19 8.91 -20.98 5.51
N GLY A 20 9.75 -19.95 5.35
CA GLY A 20 10.38 -19.62 4.08
C GLY A 20 11.46 -18.56 4.26
N ALA A 21 12.40 -18.49 3.31
CA ALA A 21 13.44 -17.48 3.30
C ALA A 21 13.81 -17.05 1.88
N VAL A 22 14.12 -15.76 1.75
CA VAL A 22 14.58 -15.11 0.51
C VAL A 22 15.90 -14.40 0.78
N ALA A 23 16.89 -14.60 -0.07
CA ALA A 23 18.14 -13.86 -0.03
C ALA A 23 18.21 -12.86 -1.18
N LEU A 24 18.53 -11.61 -0.86
CA LEU A 24 18.78 -10.54 -1.80
C LEU A 24 20.25 -10.16 -1.71
N HIS A 25 20.98 -10.27 -2.82
CA HIS A 25 22.43 -10.04 -2.87
C HIS A 25 22.78 -8.70 -3.50
N GLN A 26 23.84 -8.06 -3.02
CA GLN A 26 24.40 -6.84 -3.61
C GLN A 26 25.08 -7.11 -4.97
N THR A 27 25.67 -8.29 -5.14
CA THR A 27 26.38 -8.65 -6.37
C THR A 27 25.42 -8.92 -7.53
N GLY A 28 25.47 -8.09 -8.58
CA GLY A 28 24.63 -8.21 -9.80
C GLY A 28 23.88 -6.92 -10.11
N SER A 29 22.68 -7.02 -10.69
CA SER A 29 21.74 -5.88 -10.79
C SER A 29 21.00 -5.70 -9.47
N ALA A 30 21.69 -5.23 -8.43
CA ALA A 30 21.03 -4.89 -7.17
C ALA A 30 19.82 -3.99 -7.48
N PRO A 31 18.60 -4.35 -7.02
CA PRO A 31 17.43 -3.54 -7.29
C PRO A 31 17.67 -2.16 -6.69
N PHE A 32 17.59 -1.12 -7.52
CA PHE A 32 17.77 0.28 -7.10
C PHE A 32 16.80 0.71 -5.99
N GLN A 33 15.76 -0.10 -5.77
CA GLN A 33 14.74 0.06 -4.74
C GLN A 33 15.22 -0.35 -3.34
N SER A 34 16.26 -1.18 -3.22
CA SER A 34 16.80 -1.57 -1.92
C SER A 34 17.89 -0.60 -1.48
N ALA A 35 17.57 0.24 -0.50
CA ALA A 35 18.54 1.12 0.13
C ALA A 35 19.52 0.32 1.01
N LEU A 36 19.10 -0.83 1.53
CA LEU A 36 19.93 -1.66 2.42
C LEU A 36 21.15 -2.26 1.72
N LEU A 37 21.04 -2.61 0.43
CA LEU A 37 22.17 -3.12 -0.35
C LEU A 37 23.25 -2.06 -0.62
N HIS A 38 23.09 -0.82 -0.13
CA HIS A 38 24.19 0.13 -0.08
C HIS A 38 25.23 -0.23 1.00
N ASP A 39 24.77 -0.62 2.18
CA ASP A 39 25.61 -0.84 3.37
C ASP A 39 25.86 -2.32 3.69
N PHE A 40 25.01 -3.20 3.13
CA PHE A 40 25.06 -4.66 3.33
C PHE A 40 25.31 -5.40 2.00
N ASP A 41 26.12 -6.45 2.05
CA ASP A 41 26.36 -7.34 0.91
C ASP A 41 25.15 -8.23 0.63
N MET A 42 24.28 -8.44 1.63
CA MET A 42 23.11 -9.29 1.54
C MET A 42 22.01 -8.89 2.53
N VAL A 43 20.76 -9.01 2.08
CA VAL A 43 19.57 -8.96 2.93
C VAL A 43 18.87 -10.31 2.89
N VAL A 44 18.53 -10.88 4.04
CA VAL A 44 17.79 -12.14 4.15
C VAL A 44 16.43 -11.88 4.80
N LEU A 45 15.37 -12.15 4.06
CA LEU A 45 13.99 -12.14 4.57
C LEU A 45 13.65 -13.55 5.06
N MET A 46 13.24 -13.68 6.32
CA MET A 46 12.74 -14.92 6.91
C MET A 46 11.28 -14.78 7.31
N LEU A 47 10.46 -15.68 6.80
CA LEU A 47 9.03 -15.76 7.06
C LEU A 47 8.76 -16.78 8.17
N HIS A 48 7.98 -16.37 9.16
CA HIS A 48 7.49 -17.20 10.26
C HIS A 48 5.96 -17.27 10.24
N GLU A 49 5.39 -18.32 10.85
CA GLU A 49 3.94 -18.50 10.94
C GLU A 49 3.30 -17.42 11.83
N GLU A 50 3.81 -17.29 13.05
CA GLU A 50 3.42 -16.27 14.01
C GLU A 50 4.67 -15.68 14.67
N GLN A 51 4.68 -14.36 14.84
CA GLN A 51 5.64 -13.68 15.69
C GLN A 51 4.89 -12.73 16.63
N GLU A 52 5.29 -12.73 17.91
CA GLU A 52 4.81 -11.73 18.87
C GLU A 52 5.21 -10.30 18.47
N LYS A 53 6.36 -10.17 17.79
CA LYS A 53 6.87 -8.90 17.26
C LYS A 53 6.56 -8.79 15.78
N GLU A 54 6.18 -7.60 15.34
CA GLU A 54 5.88 -7.33 13.93
C GLU A 54 7.10 -7.56 13.01
N ARG A 55 8.31 -7.30 13.51
CA ARG A 55 9.57 -7.46 12.78
C ARG A 55 10.73 -7.61 13.76
N ILE A 56 11.65 -8.52 13.48
CA ILE A 56 12.95 -8.64 14.17
C ILE A 56 14.06 -8.45 13.14
N ILE A 57 15.01 -7.58 13.44
CA ILE A 57 16.15 -7.28 12.56
C ILE A 57 17.43 -7.68 13.27
N THR A 58 18.28 -8.44 12.58
CA THR A 58 19.61 -8.84 13.05
C THR A 58 20.67 -8.45 12.01
N HIS A 59 21.83 -8.04 12.50
CA HIS A 59 22.99 -7.77 11.65
C HIS A 59 24.10 -8.75 12.01
N THR A 60 24.66 -9.40 11.00
CA THR A 60 25.75 -10.35 11.17
C THR A 60 26.88 -10.00 10.22
N MET A 61 28.09 -10.42 10.60
CA MET A 61 29.28 -10.24 9.79
C MET A 61 30.08 -11.54 9.81
N ALA A 62 30.32 -12.10 8.64
CA ALA A 62 31.10 -13.31 8.45
C ALA A 62 32.28 -13.00 7.53
N GLY A 63 33.48 -12.87 8.11
CA GLY A 63 34.62 -12.28 7.42
C GLY A 63 34.37 -10.79 7.13
N GLU A 64 34.47 -10.39 5.87
CA GLU A 64 34.15 -9.01 5.42
C GLU A 64 32.69 -8.83 5.00
N ARG A 65 31.94 -9.93 4.87
CA ARG A 65 30.58 -9.92 4.36
C ARG A 65 29.58 -9.56 5.45
N ARG A 66 28.81 -8.49 5.22
CA ARG A 66 27.73 -7.97 6.06
C ARG A 66 26.39 -8.47 5.57
N THR A 67 25.61 -9.02 6.50
CA THR A 67 24.25 -9.49 6.24
C THR A 67 23.28 -8.78 7.17
N GLN A 68 22.18 -8.26 6.62
CA GLN A 68 21.01 -7.91 7.41
C GLN A 68 19.95 -9.00 7.24
N SER A 69 19.51 -9.56 8.34
CA SER A 69 18.38 -10.47 8.37
C SER A 69 17.15 -9.82 8.96
N VAL A 70 16.00 -10.14 8.37
CA VAL A 70 14.71 -9.59 8.73
C VAL A 70 13.74 -10.75 8.90
N HIS A 71 13.33 -10.99 10.14
CA HIS A 71 12.30 -11.95 10.47
C HIS A 71 10.95 -11.24 10.56
N VAL A 72 9.94 -11.80 9.90
CA VAL A 72 8.57 -11.28 9.89
C VAL A 72 7.55 -12.42 9.93
N GLY A 73 6.39 -12.15 10.52
CA GLY A 73 5.20 -13.00 10.36
C GLY A 73 4.50 -12.76 9.03
N LEU A 74 3.65 -13.71 8.62
CA LEU A 74 2.89 -13.63 7.36
C LEU A 74 2.10 -12.33 7.21
N SER A 75 1.36 -11.92 8.24
CA SER A 75 0.55 -10.69 8.18
C SER A 75 1.40 -9.43 7.99
N ALA A 76 2.63 -9.39 8.50
CA ALA A 76 3.53 -8.25 8.29
C ALA A 76 4.05 -8.20 6.85
N LEU A 77 4.33 -9.36 6.26
CA LEU A 77 4.69 -9.46 4.84
C LEU A 77 3.51 -9.10 3.93
N GLU A 78 2.30 -9.55 4.24
CA GLU A 78 1.08 -9.14 3.51
C GLU A 78 0.85 -7.63 3.60
N ARG A 79 1.01 -7.02 4.78
CA ARG A 79 0.99 -5.55 4.94
C ARG A 79 2.05 -4.87 4.07
N ALA A 80 3.24 -5.45 3.98
CA ALA A 80 4.32 -4.90 3.16
C ALA A 80 4.00 -4.93 1.66
N VAL A 81 3.42 -6.03 1.19
CA VAL A 81 2.91 -6.16 -0.19
C VAL A 81 1.83 -5.13 -0.46
N MET A 82 0.92 -4.92 0.50
CA MET A 82 -0.11 -3.90 0.35
C MET A 82 0.46 -2.49 0.30
N ALA A 83 1.37 -2.13 1.21
CA ALA A 83 1.99 -0.81 1.20
C ALA A 83 2.61 -0.49 -0.16
N GLY A 84 3.37 -1.44 -0.72
CA GLY A 84 3.84 -1.41 -2.11
C GLY A 84 5.04 -0.49 -2.40
N ASP A 85 5.35 0.47 -1.52
CA ASP A 85 6.43 1.44 -1.72
C ASP A 85 7.48 1.49 -0.60
N ASN A 86 8.74 1.72 -1.00
CA ASN A 86 9.93 1.83 -0.14
C ASN A 86 10.02 0.76 0.95
N ASN A 87 9.58 -0.45 0.62
CA ASN A 87 9.48 -1.54 1.57
C ASN A 87 10.47 -2.63 1.22
N GLU A 88 11.56 -2.69 1.99
CA GLU A 88 12.60 -3.71 1.85
C GLU A 88 12.05 -5.15 1.94
N LEU A 89 10.95 -5.38 2.64
CA LEU A 89 10.29 -6.69 2.67
C LEU A 89 9.69 -7.05 1.31
N PHE A 90 9.02 -6.08 0.66
CA PHE A 90 8.45 -6.25 -0.67
C PHE A 90 9.56 -6.40 -1.72
N THR A 91 10.56 -5.52 -1.71
CA THR A 91 11.71 -5.60 -2.62
C THR A 91 12.45 -6.92 -2.47
N SER A 92 12.68 -7.39 -1.23
CA SER A 92 13.27 -8.71 -0.99
C SER A 92 12.36 -9.81 -1.54
N LEU A 93 11.05 -9.76 -1.26
CA LEU A 93 10.10 -10.75 -1.76
C LEU A 93 10.08 -10.82 -3.29
N ILE A 94 10.19 -9.71 -4.02
CA ILE A 94 10.09 -9.71 -5.48
C ILE A 94 11.44 -9.97 -6.17
N ALA A 95 12.49 -9.29 -5.74
CA ALA A 95 13.79 -9.31 -6.43
C ALA A 95 14.76 -10.37 -5.90
N GLY A 96 14.54 -10.88 -4.69
CA GLY A 96 15.46 -11.84 -4.07
C GLY A 96 15.33 -13.27 -4.62
N GLU A 97 16.32 -14.10 -4.35
CA GLU A 97 16.31 -15.54 -4.60
C GLU A 97 15.60 -16.28 -3.47
N VAL A 98 14.61 -17.12 -3.78
CA VAL A 98 13.98 -17.99 -2.77
C VAL A 98 14.96 -19.11 -2.43
N ILE A 99 15.58 -19.01 -1.25
CA ILE A 99 16.55 -20.00 -0.77
C ILE A 99 15.88 -21.13 0.03
N TRP A 100 14.68 -20.90 0.57
CA TRP A 100 13.90 -21.88 1.32
C TRP A 100 12.40 -21.59 1.19
N ASP A 101 11.60 -22.56 0.74
CA ASP A 101 10.14 -22.44 0.70
C ASP A 101 9.46 -23.82 0.57
N PRO A 102 9.55 -24.69 1.59
CA PRO A 102 9.07 -26.07 1.51
C PRO A 102 7.55 -26.18 1.31
N LYS A 103 6.79 -25.16 1.76
CA LYS A 103 5.34 -25.10 1.63
C LYS A 103 4.88 -24.28 0.41
N GLY A 104 5.79 -23.66 -0.34
CA GLY A 104 5.47 -22.87 -1.54
C GLY A 104 4.78 -21.53 -1.26
N ILE A 105 4.85 -21.01 -0.02
CA ILE A 105 4.14 -19.80 0.44
C ILE A 105 4.69 -18.57 -0.27
N LEU A 106 6.01 -18.39 -0.24
CA LEU A 106 6.67 -17.24 -0.86
C LEU A 106 6.51 -17.29 -2.39
N GLY A 107 6.58 -18.49 -2.96
CA GLY A 107 6.32 -18.72 -4.38
C GLY A 107 4.90 -18.33 -4.80
N GLU A 108 3.88 -18.65 -4.00
CA GLU A 108 2.49 -18.25 -4.29
C GLU A 108 2.31 -16.74 -4.17
N MET A 109 2.82 -16.11 -3.09
CA MET A 109 2.74 -14.66 -2.92
C MET A 109 3.36 -13.91 -4.11
N ARG A 110 4.53 -14.36 -4.60
CA ARG A 110 5.14 -13.80 -5.82
C ARG A 110 4.26 -13.96 -7.04
N ARG A 111 3.65 -15.14 -7.23
CA ARG A 111 2.74 -15.40 -8.36
C ARG A 111 1.55 -14.47 -8.33
N GLU A 112 0.89 -14.30 -7.18
CA GLU A 112 -0.25 -13.39 -7.04
C GLU A 112 0.13 -11.94 -7.39
N ILE A 113 1.30 -11.48 -6.94
CA ILE A 113 1.81 -10.13 -7.24
C ILE A 113 2.11 -9.96 -8.73
N ILE A 114 2.74 -10.95 -9.36
CA ILE A 114 3.11 -10.89 -10.78
C ILE A 114 1.86 -10.99 -11.68
N GLN A 115 0.90 -11.85 -11.34
CA GLN A 115 -0.35 -11.98 -12.08
C GLN A 115 -1.25 -10.76 -11.90
N PHE A 116 -1.22 -10.14 -10.72
CA PHE A 116 -1.91 -8.91 -10.37
C PHE A 116 -3.39 -8.87 -10.78
N GLN A 117 -4.14 -9.88 -10.35
CA GLN A 117 -5.55 -10.05 -10.70
C GLN A 117 -6.42 -10.33 -9.48
N GLY A 118 -7.72 -10.08 -9.61
CA GLY A 118 -8.70 -10.42 -8.59
C GLY A 118 -8.45 -9.69 -7.25
N PRO A 119 -8.47 -10.40 -6.10
CA PRO A 119 -8.47 -9.77 -4.78
C PRO A 119 -7.30 -8.84 -4.49
N ILE A 120 -6.08 -9.17 -4.95
CA ILE A 120 -4.90 -8.31 -4.71
C ILE A 120 -5.05 -6.97 -5.44
N LYS A 121 -5.50 -6.99 -6.70
CA LYS A 121 -5.75 -5.78 -7.50
C LYS A 121 -6.84 -4.92 -6.86
N GLU A 122 -7.96 -5.51 -6.45
CA GLU A 122 -9.06 -4.78 -5.80
C GLU A 122 -8.62 -4.10 -4.48
N ARG A 123 -7.82 -4.80 -3.67
CA ARG A 123 -7.30 -4.26 -2.42
C ARG A 123 -6.33 -3.11 -2.64
N ILE A 124 -5.39 -3.25 -3.58
CA ILE A 124 -4.46 -2.17 -3.94
C ILE A 124 -5.21 -0.96 -4.48
N LEU A 125 -6.15 -1.14 -5.43
CA LEU A 125 -6.98 -0.05 -5.96
C LEU A 125 -7.72 0.69 -4.84
N PHE A 126 -8.33 -0.03 -3.91
CA PHE A 126 -9.05 0.57 -2.80
C PHE A 126 -8.13 1.36 -1.86
N MET A 127 -6.97 0.80 -1.53
CA MET A 127 -5.99 1.45 -0.67
C MET A 127 -5.42 2.72 -1.31
N GLU A 128 -5.01 2.66 -2.58
CA GLU A 128 -4.48 3.81 -3.31
C GLU A 128 -5.55 4.90 -3.50
N PHE A 129 -6.80 4.51 -3.78
CA PHE A 129 -7.93 5.46 -3.84
C PHE A 129 -8.17 6.15 -2.50
N SER A 130 -8.10 5.40 -1.40
CA SER A 130 -8.28 5.93 -0.05
C SER A 130 -7.21 6.98 0.28
N ARG A 131 -5.94 6.71 -0.04
CA ARG A 131 -4.82 7.65 0.14
C ARG A 131 -4.92 8.86 -0.80
N PHE A 132 -5.31 8.63 -2.05
CA PHE A 132 -5.55 9.70 -3.02
C PHE A 132 -6.62 10.68 -2.53
N LEU A 133 -7.78 10.17 -2.10
CA LEU A 133 -8.87 10.97 -1.54
C LEU A 133 -8.41 11.74 -0.29
N HIS A 134 -7.65 11.09 0.60
CA HIS A 134 -7.12 11.71 1.80
C HIS A 134 -6.23 12.92 1.48
N MET A 135 -5.30 12.76 0.56
CA MET A 135 -4.37 13.82 0.18
C MET A 135 -5.06 14.96 -0.60
N TYR A 136 -6.03 14.65 -1.45
CA TYR A 136 -6.89 15.66 -2.10
C TYR A 136 -7.62 16.52 -1.05
N VAL A 137 -8.25 15.90 -0.06
CA VAL A 137 -8.99 16.62 0.98
C VAL A 137 -8.06 17.46 1.87
N LYS A 138 -6.89 16.92 2.24
CA LYS A 138 -5.87 17.71 2.96
C LYS A 138 -5.42 18.92 2.16
N SER A 139 -5.14 18.74 0.88
CA SER A 139 -4.71 19.83 0.00
C SER A 139 -5.74 20.95 -0.07
N LYS A 140 -7.04 20.62 -0.23
CA LYS A 140 -8.11 21.64 -0.23
C LYS A 140 -8.13 22.46 1.05
N ARG A 141 -7.99 21.80 2.21
CA ARG A 141 -7.95 22.49 3.50
C ARG A 141 -6.74 23.41 3.65
N TYR A 142 -5.59 22.99 3.13
CA TYR A 142 -4.39 23.85 3.14
C TYR A 142 -4.55 25.06 2.20
N MET A 143 -5.16 24.89 1.02
CA MET A 143 -5.51 26.02 0.15
C MET A 143 -6.46 27.01 0.82
N GLU A 144 -7.52 26.51 1.45
CA GLU A 144 -8.48 27.33 2.22
C GLU A 144 -7.81 28.11 3.36
N ALA A 145 -6.72 27.57 3.93
CA ALA A 145 -5.96 28.19 4.99
C ALA A 145 -4.82 29.12 4.49
N GLY A 146 -4.61 29.23 3.17
CA GLY A 146 -3.49 29.98 2.58
C GLY A 146 -2.12 29.31 2.74
N CYS A 147 -2.08 28.03 3.11
CA CYS A 147 -0.86 27.24 3.26
C CYS A 147 -0.48 26.55 1.93
N THR A 148 -0.22 27.31 0.87
CA THR A 148 -0.05 26.75 -0.48
C THR A 148 1.09 25.72 -0.57
N MET A 149 2.21 25.91 0.12
CA MET A 149 3.33 24.95 0.07
C MET A 149 2.93 23.56 0.61
N ASP A 150 2.11 23.53 1.67
CA ASP A 150 1.58 22.28 2.22
C ASP A 150 0.53 21.65 1.29
N ALA A 151 -0.29 22.49 0.65
CA ALA A 151 -1.23 22.05 -0.37
C ALA A 151 -0.50 21.42 -1.56
N TYR A 152 0.56 22.06 -2.06
CA TYR A 152 1.41 21.57 -3.13
C TYR A 152 2.00 20.19 -2.82
N ASN A 153 2.56 20.01 -1.62
CA ASN A 153 3.06 18.71 -1.18
C ASN A 153 1.93 17.66 -1.16
N CYS A 154 0.74 18.05 -0.68
CA CYS A 154 -0.41 17.15 -0.69
C CYS A 154 -0.85 16.75 -2.09
N VAL A 155 -0.87 17.69 -3.06
CA VAL A 155 -1.19 17.39 -4.45
C VAL A 155 -0.16 16.46 -5.09
N LEU A 156 1.14 16.67 -4.86
CA LEU A 156 2.18 15.77 -5.37
C LEU A 156 1.94 14.32 -4.93
N ILE A 157 1.64 14.13 -3.64
CA ILE A 157 1.35 12.79 -3.09
C ILE A 157 0.00 12.26 -3.64
N ALA A 158 -1.00 13.13 -3.83
CA ALA A 158 -2.27 12.75 -4.44
C ALA A 158 -2.09 12.24 -5.88
N LEU A 159 -1.29 12.94 -6.69
CA LEU A 159 -0.93 12.53 -8.04
C LEU A 159 -0.16 11.19 -8.05
N TYR A 160 0.72 10.97 -7.06
CA TYR A 160 1.43 9.70 -6.91
C TYR A 160 0.48 8.52 -6.66
N HIS A 161 -0.50 8.65 -5.76
CA HIS A 161 -1.50 7.60 -5.55
C HIS A 161 -2.41 7.42 -6.76
N TRP A 162 -2.78 8.50 -7.45
CA TRP A 162 -3.56 8.41 -8.70
C TRP A 162 -2.77 7.69 -9.81
N ALA A 163 -1.47 7.97 -9.96
CA ALA A 163 -0.59 7.20 -10.84
C ALA A 163 -0.64 5.70 -10.55
N ARG A 164 -0.53 5.31 -9.28
CA ARG A 164 -0.60 3.91 -8.84
C ARG A 164 -1.97 3.27 -9.15
N ILE A 165 -3.06 4.02 -9.07
CA ILE A 165 -4.39 3.56 -9.49
C ILE A 165 -4.41 3.28 -11.00
N GLU A 166 -3.92 4.20 -11.84
CA GLU A 166 -3.95 4.00 -13.29
C GLU A 166 -3.06 2.85 -13.76
N VAL A 167 -1.88 2.67 -13.15
CA VAL A 167 -1.03 1.47 -13.38
C VAL A 167 -1.78 0.20 -12.99
N SER A 168 -2.49 0.23 -11.85
CA SER A 168 -3.25 -0.92 -11.37
C SER A 168 -4.42 -1.25 -12.31
N GLU A 169 -5.14 -0.24 -12.80
CA GLU A 169 -6.21 -0.40 -13.78
C GLU A 169 -5.72 -1.05 -15.07
N ALA A 170 -4.51 -0.67 -15.54
CA ALA A 170 -3.85 -1.27 -16.69
C ALA A 170 -3.40 -2.74 -16.49
N GLY A 171 -3.57 -3.29 -15.28
CA GLY A 171 -3.26 -4.69 -14.97
C GLY A 171 -1.81 -4.91 -14.55
N CYS A 172 -1.10 -3.85 -14.15
CA CYS A 172 0.26 -3.94 -13.66
C CYS A 172 0.31 -3.64 -12.15
N PHE A 173 1.13 -4.36 -11.40
CA PHE A 173 1.39 -4.01 -10.01
C PHE A 173 2.13 -2.66 -9.95
N PRO A 174 1.70 -1.71 -9.10
CA PRO A 174 2.35 -0.40 -9.00
C PRO A 174 3.69 -0.48 -8.27
N ASP A 175 4.77 -0.28 -9.04
CA ASP A 175 6.16 -0.28 -8.59
C ASP A 175 6.49 1.00 -7.80
N PRO A 176 7.49 0.99 -6.88
CA PRO A 176 8.01 2.21 -6.27
C PRO A 176 8.36 3.32 -7.28
N ALA A 177 8.92 2.97 -8.44
CA ALA A 177 9.19 3.89 -9.55
C ALA A 177 7.98 4.07 -10.48
N VAL A 178 6.79 4.30 -9.90
CA VAL A 178 5.50 4.35 -10.63
C VAL A 178 5.50 5.32 -11.82
N TRP A 179 6.25 6.42 -11.74
CA TRP A 179 6.31 7.41 -12.81
C TRP A 179 6.94 6.85 -14.09
N GLU A 180 7.87 5.91 -14.00
CA GLU A 180 8.41 5.21 -15.17
C GLU A 180 7.38 4.28 -15.81
N GLN A 181 6.52 3.64 -14.99
CA GLN A 181 5.40 2.84 -15.50
C GLN A 181 4.37 3.72 -16.22
N ILE A 182 4.06 4.89 -15.64
CA ILE A 182 3.06 5.83 -16.16
C ILE A 182 3.49 6.51 -17.46
N LYS A 183 4.79 6.81 -17.64
CA LYS A 183 5.34 7.36 -18.89
C LYS A 183 4.97 6.52 -20.11
N GLY A 184 4.95 5.19 -19.97
CA GLY A 184 4.57 4.27 -21.05
C GLY A 184 3.07 4.22 -21.37
N LEU A 185 2.21 4.74 -20.48
CA LEU A 185 0.75 4.57 -20.56
C LEU A 185 0.00 5.73 -21.20
N ASN A 186 0.69 6.78 -21.70
CA ASN A 186 0.06 8.01 -22.21
C ASN A 186 -0.97 8.64 -21.23
N SER A 187 -0.71 8.49 -19.94
CA SER A 187 -1.63 8.82 -18.86
C SER A 187 -1.82 10.33 -18.67
N SER A 188 -3.03 10.71 -18.26
CA SER A 188 -3.36 12.09 -17.89
C SER A 188 -2.64 12.57 -16.63
N VAL A 189 -2.35 11.66 -15.69
CA VAL A 189 -1.70 11.99 -14.41
C VAL A 189 -0.24 12.41 -14.61
N HIS A 190 0.44 11.87 -15.62
CA HIS A 190 1.81 12.28 -15.98
C HIS A 190 1.84 13.75 -16.41
N LYS A 191 0.92 14.14 -17.31
CA LYS A 191 0.84 15.50 -17.82
C LYS A 191 0.47 16.50 -16.72
N LEU A 192 -0.37 16.07 -15.78
CA LEU A 192 -0.72 16.87 -14.60
C LEU A 192 0.49 17.07 -13.67
N TYR A 193 1.34 16.06 -13.51
CA TYR A 193 2.60 16.20 -12.78
C TYR A 193 3.55 17.21 -13.47
N GLU A 194 3.69 17.13 -14.80
CA GLU A 194 4.47 18.09 -15.58
C GLU A 194 3.92 19.52 -15.46
N GLU A 195 2.60 19.69 -15.57
CA GLU A 195 1.95 20.99 -15.43
C GLU A 195 2.16 21.58 -14.02
N LEU A 196 2.04 20.76 -12.98
CA LEU A 196 2.29 21.17 -11.60
C LEU A 196 3.73 21.66 -11.37
N THR A 197 4.71 21.09 -12.07
CA THR A 197 6.14 21.33 -11.82
C THR A 197 6.75 22.38 -12.75
N VAL A 198 6.38 22.38 -14.03
CA VAL A 198 7.05 23.15 -15.10
C VAL A 198 6.25 24.39 -15.54
N SER A 199 4.95 24.46 -15.23
CA SER A 199 4.11 25.57 -15.67
C SER A 199 4.56 26.93 -15.12
N THR A 200 4.33 27.98 -15.92
CA THR A 200 4.69 29.38 -15.61
C THR A 200 3.67 30.09 -14.72
N GLU A 201 2.52 29.46 -14.47
CA GLU A 201 1.48 29.97 -13.56
C GLU A 201 1.99 30.04 -12.10
N THR A 202 1.30 30.81 -11.26
CA THR A 202 1.61 30.86 -9.83
C THR A 202 1.42 29.49 -9.17
N LEU A 203 2.07 29.26 -8.03
CA LEU A 203 1.91 28.00 -7.30
C LEU A 203 0.45 27.73 -6.93
N ASP A 204 -0.27 28.76 -6.46
CA ASP A 204 -1.70 28.66 -6.12
C ASP A 204 -2.52 28.16 -7.31
N GLN A 205 -2.39 28.81 -8.47
CA GLN A 205 -3.11 28.43 -9.70
C GLN A 205 -2.78 27.01 -10.15
N ARG A 206 -1.51 26.61 -10.09
CA ARG A 206 -1.09 25.24 -10.44
C ARG A 206 -1.74 24.23 -9.50
N VAL A 207 -1.71 24.47 -8.19
CA VAL A 207 -2.35 23.58 -7.19
C VAL A 207 -3.86 23.50 -7.40
N GLU A 208 -4.54 24.63 -7.66
CA GLU A 208 -5.97 24.68 -7.95
C GLU A 208 -6.34 23.88 -9.20
N LEU A 209 -5.56 24.03 -10.28
CA LEU A 209 -5.76 23.27 -11.51
C LEU A 209 -5.70 21.76 -11.24
N ILE A 210 -4.68 21.29 -10.50
CA ILE A 210 -4.58 19.87 -10.19
C ILE A 210 -5.71 19.42 -9.29
N LEU A 211 -6.14 20.22 -8.32
CA LEU A 211 -7.28 19.90 -7.46
C LEU A 211 -8.56 19.67 -8.26
N LEU A 212 -8.82 20.45 -9.32
CA LEU A 212 -9.96 20.24 -10.23
C LEU A 212 -9.86 18.88 -10.95
N ALA A 213 -8.68 18.55 -11.47
CA ALA A 213 -8.45 17.26 -12.13
C ALA A 213 -8.58 16.08 -11.15
N CYS A 214 -8.06 16.23 -9.92
CA CYS A 214 -8.20 15.24 -8.87
C CYS A 214 -9.68 15.02 -8.50
N GLU A 215 -10.48 16.09 -8.39
CA GLU A 215 -11.90 15.97 -8.09
C GLU A 215 -12.63 15.15 -9.17
N PHE A 216 -12.37 15.43 -10.44
CA PHE A 216 -12.94 14.66 -11.55
C PHE A 216 -12.52 13.19 -11.47
N SER A 217 -11.23 12.91 -11.27
CA SER A 217 -10.71 11.55 -11.18
C SER A 217 -11.31 10.77 -10.01
N ILE A 218 -11.33 11.36 -8.82
CA ILE A 218 -11.97 10.79 -7.62
C ILE A 218 -13.41 10.39 -7.93
N MET A 219 -14.16 11.25 -8.63
CA MET A 219 -15.55 10.97 -8.97
C MET A 219 -15.68 9.84 -9.98
N SER A 220 -14.86 9.83 -11.02
CA SER A 220 -14.92 8.82 -12.09
C SER A 220 -14.51 7.42 -11.63
N LYS A 221 -13.57 7.31 -10.69
CA LYS A 221 -12.96 6.04 -10.26
C LYS A 221 -13.56 5.46 -8.98
N MET A 222 -14.44 6.21 -8.31
CA MET A 222 -14.92 5.89 -6.95
C MET A 222 -15.58 4.51 -6.85
N SER A 223 -16.50 4.19 -7.76
CA SER A 223 -17.22 2.92 -7.73
C SER A 223 -16.27 1.74 -7.89
N ASP A 224 -15.42 1.82 -8.91
CA ASP A 224 -14.52 0.73 -9.29
C ASP A 224 -13.46 0.47 -8.21
N CYS A 225 -12.84 1.55 -7.69
CA CYS A 225 -11.83 1.43 -6.63
C CYS A 225 -12.43 0.99 -5.29
N CYS A 226 -13.68 1.33 -4.99
CA CYS A 226 -14.34 0.98 -3.73
C CYS A 226 -15.09 -0.37 -3.78
N THR A 227 -14.93 -1.16 -4.83
CA THR A 227 -15.66 -2.44 -5.01
C THR A 227 -15.56 -3.35 -3.78
N ILE A 228 -14.39 -3.49 -3.16
CA ILE A 228 -14.22 -4.32 -1.96
C ILE A 228 -15.06 -3.82 -0.77
N LEU A 229 -15.10 -2.51 -0.55
CA LEU A 229 -15.89 -1.91 0.54
C LEU A 229 -17.38 -2.05 0.25
N LEU A 230 -17.81 -1.82 -1.00
CA LEU A 230 -19.20 -1.98 -1.40
C LEU A 230 -19.67 -3.44 -1.25
N ASN A 231 -18.82 -4.41 -1.61
CA ASN A 231 -19.10 -5.83 -1.41
C ASN A 231 -19.24 -6.20 0.07
N ILE A 232 -18.38 -5.66 0.95
CA ILE A 232 -18.49 -5.86 2.40
C ILE A 232 -19.79 -5.26 2.94
N LEU A 233 -20.11 -4.02 2.56
CA LEU A 233 -21.35 -3.36 2.99
C LEU A 233 -22.59 -4.13 2.52
N GLY A 234 -22.55 -4.71 1.32
CA GLY A 234 -23.61 -5.54 0.76
C GLY A 234 -23.65 -7.00 1.21
N SER A 235 -22.67 -7.46 2.00
CA SER A 235 -22.58 -8.87 2.37
C SER A 235 -23.62 -9.31 3.41
N ARG A 236 -24.29 -8.35 4.06
CA ARG A 236 -25.37 -8.59 5.04
C ARG A 236 -26.39 -7.46 5.00
N LYS A 237 -27.58 -7.70 5.56
CA LYS A 237 -28.65 -6.70 5.60
C LYS A 237 -28.43 -5.64 6.69
N GLU A 238 -27.76 -6.03 7.76
CA GLU A 238 -27.52 -5.20 8.93
C GLU A 238 -26.44 -4.14 8.64
N PRO A 239 -26.67 -2.86 8.97
CA PRO A 239 -25.68 -1.81 8.79
C PRO A 239 -24.37 -2.13 9.51
N TRP A 240 -23.25 -1.63 9.01
CA TRP A 240 -21.91 -1.79 9.57
C TRP A 240 -21.48 -0.56 10.38
N SER A 241 -20.95 -0.77 11.57
CA SER A 241 -20.16 0.27 12.24
C SER A 241 -18.75 0.34 11.66
N ILE A 242 -18.10 1.49 11.81
CA ILE A 242 -16.69 1.63 11.41
C ILE A 242 -15.77 0.65 12.14
N LYS A 243 -16.08 0.34 13.41
CA LYS A 243 -15.32 -0.63 14.20
C LYS A 243 -15.37 -2.03 13.58
N GLU A 244 -16.54 -2.47 13.15
CA GLU A 244 -16.68 -3.77 12.46
C GLU A 244 -15.95 -3.77 11.12
N LEU A 245 -16.06 -2.68 10.34
CA LEU A 245 -15.35 -2.57 9.06
C LEU A 245 -13.83 -2.69 9.26
N LEU A 246 -13.26 -2.04 10.27
CA LEU A 246 -11.82 -2.10 10.57
C LEU A 246 -11.34 -3.47 11.09
N GLN A 247 -12.24 -4.40 11.41
CA GLN A 247 -11.88 -5.78 11.75
C GLN A 247 -11.62 -6.65 10.51
N HIS A 248 -12.05 -6.22 9.32
CA HIS A 248 -11.75 -6.93 8.08
C HIS A 248 -10.27 -6.75 7.70
N SER A 249 -9.58 -7.86 7.42
CA SER A 249 -8.16 -7.85 7.04
C SER A 249 -7.85 -6.98 5.81
N GLY A 250 -8.81 -6.81 4.90
CA GLY A 250 -8.70 -5.92 3.74
C GLY A 250 -8.89 -4.43 4.04
N LEU A 251 -9.41 -4.06 5.22
CA LEU A 251 -9.72 -2.67 5.60
C LEU A 251 -8.96 -2.18 6.83
N SER A 252 -8.39 -3.09 7.64
CA SER A 252 -7.76 -2.77 8.92
C SER A 252 -6.59 -1.78 8.82
N GLN A 253 -5.92 -1.75 7.65
CA GLN A 253 -4.81 -0.85 7.37
C GLN A 253 -5.25 0.58 7.03
N LEU A 254 -6.55 0.83 6.82
CA LEU A 254 -7.11 2.10 6.38
C LEU A 254 -7.74 2.90 7.53
N GLY A 255 -7.22 2.75 8.75
CA GLY A 255 -7.79 3.36 9.94
C GLY A 255 -8.02 4.87 9.81
N ALA A 256 -7.07 5.61 9.20
CA ALA A 256 -7.15 7.06 9.05
C ALA A 256 -7.98 7.50 7.83
N GLU A 257 -8.03 6.68 6.79
CA GLU A 257 -8.62 7.01 5.48
C GLU A 257 -10.07 6.53 5.35
N LEU A 258 -10.42 5.38 5.95
CA LEU A 258 -11.75 4.76 5.83
C LEU A 258 -12.90 5.70 6.21
N PRO A 259 -12.84 6.50 7.32
CA PRO A 259 -13.91 7.46 7.61
C PRO A 259 -14.14 8.45 6.47
N LEU A 260 -13.07 8.89 5.80
CA LEU A 260 -13.17 9.85 4.72
C LEU A 260 -13.80 9.23 3.47
N VAL A 261 -13.42 8.00 3.14
CA VAL A 261 -13.99 7.23 2.04
C VAL A 261 -15.49 7.03 2.25
N LEU A 262 -15.90 6.59 3.45
CA LEU A 262 -17.32 6.41 3.80
C LEU A 262 -18.10 7.72 3.63
N ARG A 263 -17.60 8.83 4.19
CA ARG A 263 -18.22 10.15 4.03
C ARG A 263 -18.33 10.56 2.56
N LYS A 264 -17.32 10.28 1.74
CA LYS A 264 -17.35 10.61 0.32
C LYS A 264 -18.39 9.77 -0.43
N LEU A 265 -18.47 8.46 -0.17
CA LEU A 265 -19.49 7.57 -0.74
C LEU A 265 -20.92 8.00 -0.33
N VAL A 266 -21.13 8.37 0.94
CA VAL A 266 -22.42 8.91 1.43
C VAL A 266 -22.77 10.21 0.71
N SER A 267 -21.82 11.15 0.57
CA SER A 267 -22.05 12.43 -0.12
C SER A 267 -22.45 12.27 -1.60
N ARG A 268 -22.21 11.08 -2.16
CA ARG A 268 -22.51 10.72 -3.56
C ARG A 268 -23.62 9.69 -3.67
N SER A 269 -24.31 9.40 -2.56
CA SER A 269 -25.43 8.45 -2.50
C SER A 269 -25.08 7.05 -2.99
N GLN A 270 -23.81 6.64 -2.92
CA GLN A 270 -23.40 5.26 -3.24
C GLN A 270 -23.60 4.30 -2.06
N ILE A 271 -23.65 4.85 -0.85
CA ILE A 271 -23.99 4.14 0.39
C ILE A 271 -24.88 5.06 1.24
N ARG A 272 -25.55 4.49 2.23
CA ARG A 272 -26.42 5.20 3.18
C ARG A 272 -25.80 5.20 4.57
N GLU A 273 -25.95 6.34 5.24
CA GLU A 273 -25.63 6.53 6.66
C GLU A 273 -26.91 6.42 7.49
N ILE A 274 -26.86 5.63 8.58
CA ILE A 274 -27.99 5.38 9.47
C ILE A 274 -27.56 5.67 10.90
N ALA A 275 -28.35 6.49 11.60
CA ALA A 275 -28.25 6.67 13.04
C ALA A 275 -28.93 5.48 13.75
N SER A 276 -28.15 4.72 14.51
CA SER A 276 -28.65 3.66 15.38
C SER A 276 -28.77 4.21 16.81
N TRP A 277 -29.97 4.07 17.36
CA TRP A 277 -30.23 4.22 18.79
C TRP A 277 -29.56 3.04 19.48
N ALA A 278 -28.36 3.23 20.02
CA ALA A 278 -27.75 2.23 20.87
C ALA A 278 -28.35 2.38 22.28
N GLU A 279 -28.82 1.29 22.87
CA GLU A 279 -29.42 1.28 24.22
C GLU A 279 -28.42 1.71 25.32
N ASP A 280 -27.11 1.71 25.03
CA ASP A 280 -26.02 1.99 25.98
C ASP A 280 -25.23 3.30 25.71
N ALA A 281 -25.69 4.18 24.81
CA ALA A 281 -24.89 5.32 24.35
C ALA A 281 -25.32 6.70 24.88
N GLY A 282 -25.69 6.85 26.16
CA GLY A 282 -26.03 8.18 26.72
C GLY A 282 -26.97 9.01 25.81
N ASP A 283 -26.65 10.30 25.58
CA ASP A 283 -27.40 11.21 24.68
C ASP A 283 -26.89 11.18 23.22
N GLY A 284 -26.12 10.16 22.82
CA GLY A 284 -25.47 10.07 21.51
C GLY A 284 -26.06 8.98 20.60
N HIS A 285 -25.93 9.15 19.28
CA HIS A 285 -26.33 8.15 18.28
C HIS A 285 -25.11 7.51 17.63
N ALA A 286 -25.13 6.17 17.47
CA ALA A 286 -24.09 5.45 16.76
C ALA A 286 -24.33 5.54 15.24
N VAL A 287 -23.33 5.96 14.48
CA VAL A 287 -23.40 6.02 13.02
C VAL A 287 -23.03 4.66 12.41
N ARG A 288 -23.87 4.17 11.49
CA ARG A 288 -23.66 2.91 10.76
C ARG A 288 -23.88 3.11 9.26
N TYR A 289 -23.32 2.22 8.46
CA TYR A 289 -23.27 2.32 6.99
C TYR A 289 -23.89 1.08 6.33
N THR A 290 -24.60 1.26 5.24
CA THR A 290 -25.18 0.18 4.42
C THR A 290 -25.25 0.62 2.96
N LEU A 291 -25.47 -0.31 2.03
CA LEU A 291 -25.80 0.04 0.64
C LEU A 291 -27.18 0.71 0.57
#